data_AF-A0A7Y8LV88-F1
#
_entry.id   AF-A0A7Y8LV88-F1
#
_cell.length_a   1.000
_cell.length_b   1.000
_cell.length_c   1.000
_cell.angle_alpha   90.00
_cell.angle_beta   90.00
_cell.angle_gamma   90.00
#
_symmetry.space_group_name_H-M   'P 1'
#
loop_
_entity.id
_entity.type
_entity.pdbx_description
1 polymer ?
#
loop_
_entity_poly.entity_id
_entity_poly.type
_entity_poly.pdbx_seq_one_letter_code
_entity_poly.pdbx_strand_id
1 'polypeptide(L)'
;MDISRLRPFGGLHSSLLAFSTGYVFRISYWSATPTEFGAFSNVWMVTPQDRRLLFADPAKSGSVVHLYHRFDESYGATISLRRPDPMCLHLVMQGSAATTIEINLRLGRTLLTRVLAASARAMPLAWATKDPVAHALDALTSMFIAKGKVKVAGKTETEEPYFAGDIDDVMLVKDGSASVN
;
A
#
# COMPACT_ATOMS: atom_id res chain seq x y z
N MET A 1 -1.04 -1.19 -27.99
CA MET A 1 -0.35 -0.54 -26.85
C MET A 1 1.06 -1.10 -26.79
N ASP A 2 2.08 -0.25 -26.84
CA ASP A 2 3.48 -0.69 -26.79
C ASP A 2 3.85 -1.03 -25.34
N ILE A 3 4.03 -2.32 -25.07
CA ILE A 3 4.31 -2.87 -23.74
C ILE A 3 5.68 -2.37 -23.23
N SER A 4 6.61 -2.01 -24.13
CA SER A 4 7.92 -1.45 -23.78
C SER A 4 7.85 -0.04 -23.16
N ARG A 5 6.69 0.63 -23.27
CA ARG A 5 6.43 1.94 -22.64
C ARG A 5 5.89 1.84 -21.22
N LEU A 6 5.54 0.64 -20.75
CA LEU A 6 5.16 0.42 -19.36
C LEU A 6 6.42 0.54 -18.50
N ARG A 7 6.65 1.74 -17.95
CA ARG A 7 7.68 1.95 -16.93
C ARG A 7 7.32 1.13 -15.69
N PRO A 8 8.28 0.42 -15.07
CA PRO A 8 8.02 -0.32 -13.85
C PRO A 8 7.49 0.64 -12.77
N PHE A 9 6.45 0.21 -12.05
CA PHE A 9 6.02 0.88 -10.84
C PHE A 9 7.05 0.57 -9.76
N GLY A 10 7.70 1.59 -9.21
CA GLY A 10 8.63 1.47 -8.10
C GLY A 10 8.05 2.13 -6.86
N GLY A 11 8.09 1.49 -5.70
CA GLY A 11 7.48 2.08 -4.52
C GLY A 11 7.44 1.23 -3.26
N LEU A 12 6.78 1.79 -2.25
CA LEU A 12 6.38 1.12 -1.03
C LEU A 12 4.86 1.04 -0.98
N HIS A 13 4.37 -0.11 -0.53
CA HIS A 13 2.95 -0.30 -0.34
C HIS A 13 2.70 -1.12 0.92
N SER A 14 1.76 -0.68 1.75
CA SER A 14 1.34 -1.42 2.94
C SER A 14 0.06 -2.22 2.69
N SER A 15 -0.11 -3.30 3.45
CA SER A 15 -1.46 -3.82 3.72
C SER A 15 -2.28 -2.78 4.49
N LEU A 16 -3.55 -3.09 4.79
CA LEU A 16 -4.29 -2.27 5.74
C LEU A 16 -3.62 -2.36 7.13
N LEU A 17 -3.66 -1.27 7.88
CA LEU A 17 -3.07 -1.08 9.20
C LEU A 17 -4.20 -0.68 10.15
N ALA A 18 -4.69 -1.61 10.95
CA ALA A 18 -5.79 -1.36 11.88
C ALA A 18 -5.27 -0.84 13.22
N PHE A 19 -5.81 0.29 13.68
CA PHE A 19 -5.51 0.89 14.98
C PHE A 19 -6.60 0.51 15.99
N SER A 20 -6.25 0.52 17.28
CA SER A 20 -7.18 0.21 18.38
C SER A 20 -8.38 1.16 18.44
N THR A 21 -8.24 2.36 17.88
CA THR A 21 -9.30 3.37 17.75
C THR A 21 -10.36 3.03 16.68
N GLY A 22 -10.18 1.93 15.94
CA GLY A 22 -11.07 1.51 14.86
C GLY A 22 -10.76 2.13 13.50
N TYR A 23 -9.79 3.04 13.43
CA TYR A 23 -9.30 3.56 12.16
C TYR A 23 -8.41 2.53 11.47
N VAL A 24 -8.48 2.49 10.14
CA VAL A 24 -7.66 1.60 9.32
C VAL A 24 -6.96 2.41 8.24
N PHE A 25 -5.66 2.22 8.10
CA PHE A 25 -4.85 2.97 7.13
C PHE A 25 -4.25 2.07 6.07
N ARG A 26 -4.13 2.55 4.83
CA ARG A 26 -3.28 1.97 3.79
C ARG A 26 -2.32 3.04 3.31
N ILE A 27 -1.04 2.74 3.22
CA ILE A 27 -0.01 3.69 2.80
C ILE A 27 0.58 3.19 1.48
N SER A 28 0.56 4.06 0.48
CA SER A 28 1.22 3.82 -0.81
C SER A 28 2.13 4.98 -1.15
N TYR A 29 3.32 4.67 -1.60
CA TYR A 29 4.28 5.62 -2.15
C TYR A 29 4.87 5.03 -3.41
N TRP A 30 4.79 5.76 -4.52
CA TRP A 30 5.35 5.35 -5.80
C TRP A 30 6.41 6.36 -6.22
N SER A 31 7.67 5.92 -6.30
CA SER A 31 8.81 6.73 -6.75
C SER A 31 8.92 6.82 -8.27
N ALA A 32 8.28 5.89 -8.99
CA ALA A 32 8.21 5.87 -10.44
C ALA A 32 6.87 5.26 -10.89
N THR A 33 6.18 5.93 -11.82
CA THR A 33 4.95 5.39 -12.44
C THR A 33 4.92 5.66 -13.95
N PRO A 34 4.18 4.86 -14.74
CA PRO A 34 3.93 5.11 -16.16
C PRO A 34 2.81 6.14 -16.40
N THR A 35 2.27 6.75 -15.34
CA THR A 35 1.25 7.81 -15.47
C THR A 35 1.91 9.16 -15.78
N GLU A 36 1.12 10.22 -15.92
CA GLU A 36 1.65 11.60 -16.00
C GLU A 36 2.39 12.03 -14.72
N PHE A 37 2.18 11.34 -13.60
CA PHE A 37 2.86 11.59 -12.34
C PHE A 37 4.18 10.81 -12.29
N GLY A 38 5.31 11.52 -12.28
CA GLY A 38 6.62 10.89 -12.12
C GLY A 38 6.73 10.10 -10.80
N ALA A 39 6.15 10.63 -9.72
CA ALA A 39 6.01 9.99 -8.42
C ALA A 39 4.72 10.48 -7.75
N PHE A 40 4.08 9.65 -6.92
CA PHE A 40 2.96 10.08 -6.08
C PHE A 40 2.78 9.19 -4.85
N SER A 41 2.15 9.74 -3.81
CA SER A 41 1.79 9.07 -2.57
C SER A 41 0.29 9.10 -2.38
N ASN A 42 -0.24 8.10 -1.69
CA ASN A 42 -1.59 8.16 -1.18
C ASN A 42 -1.72 7.44 0.15
N VAL A 43 -2.62 7.95 0.98
CA VAL A 43 -3.05 7.33 2.22
C VAL A 43 -4.53 7.09 2.13
N TRP A 44 -4.94 5.84 2.36
CA TRP A 44 -6.35 5.49 2.49
C TRP A 44 -6.65 5.42 3.97
N MET A 45 -7.79 5.95 4.35
CA MET A 45 -8.27 5.89 5.72
C MET A 45 -9.69 5.34 5.71
N VAL A 46 -9.93 4.27 6.46
CA VAL A 46 -11.28 3.83 6.80
C VAL A 46 -11.56 4.28 8.22
N THR A 47 -12.62 5.06 8.41
CA THR A 47 -13.02 5.55 9.73
C THR A 47 -13.76 4.45 10.51
N PRO A 48 -13.95 4.59 11.83
CA PRO A 48 -14.76 3.66 12.61
C PRO A 48 -16.22 3.54 12.15
N GLN A 49 -16.70 4.50 11.34
CA GLN A 49 -18.03 4.50 10.72
C GLN A 49 -18.02 3.92 9.29
N ASP A 50 -16.97 3.18 8.93
CA ASP A 50 -16.77 2.57 7.60
C ASP A 50 -16.70 3.58 6.43
N ARG A 51 -16.38 4.84 6.72
CA ARG A 51 -16.17 5.85 5.67
C ARG A 51 -14.76 5.70 5.09
N ARG A 52 -14.66 5.65 3.76
CA ARG A 52 -13.42 5.47 3.01
C ARG A 52 -12.95 6.81 2.47
N LEU A 53 -11.84 7.29 2.99
CA LEU A 53 -11.23 8.56 2.63
C LEU A 53 -9.91 8.30 1.89
N LEU A 54 -9.67 9.07 0.84
CA LEU A 54 -8.41 9.10 0.11
C LEU A 54 -7.69 10.42 0.34
N PHE A 55 -6.43 10.36 0.73
CA PHE A 55 -5.52 11.51 0.72
C PHE A 55 -4.47 11.26 -0.35
N ALA A 56 -4.37 12.18 -1.31
CA ALA A 56 -3.50 12.03 -2.47
C ALA A 56 -2.48 13.17 -2.56
N ASP A 57 -1.23 12.82 -2.88
CA ASP A 57 -0.13 13.75 -3.09
C ASP A 57 0.68 13.36 -4.35
N PRO A 58 0.66 14.15 -5.43
CA PRO A 58 -0.08 15.40 -5.57
C PRO A 58 -1.60 15.13 -5.65
N ALA A 59 -2.42 16.11 -5.29
CA ALA A 59 -3.88 15.96 -5.25
C ALA A 59 -4.49 15.37 -6.53
N LYS A 60 -3.93 15.75 -7.70
CA LYS A 60 -4.38 15.26 -9.02
C LYS A 60 -4.19 13.75 -9.20
N SER A 61 -3.23 13.13 -8.49
CA SER A 61 -2.99 11.68 -8.54
C SER A 61 -4.17 10.87 -7.97
N GLY A 62 -5.07 11.49 -7.21
CA GLY A 62 -6.29 10.84 -6.74
C GLY A 62 -7.14 10.29 -7.88
N SER A 63 -7.18 10.96 -9.03
CA SER A 63 -7.90 10.48 -10.22
C SER A 63 -7.41 9.11 -10.71
N VAL A 64 -6.11 8.84 -10.61
CA VAL A 64 -5.51 7.54 -10.97
C VAL A 64 -5.96 6.46 -9.99
N VAL A 65 -6.02 6.78 -8.69
CA VAL A 65 -6.45 5.81 -7.66
C VAL A 65 -7.95 5.48 -7.82
N HIS A 66 -8.77 6.47 -8.20
CA HIS A 66 -10.20 6.31 -8.46
C HIS A 66 -10.52 5.42 -9.66
N LEU A 67 -9.59 5.21 -10.59
CA LEU A 67 -9.78 4.24 -11.68
C LEU A 67 -9.93 2.80 -11.17
N TYR A 68 -9.42 2.51 -9.98
CA TYR A 68 -9.36 1.14 -9.46
C TYR A 68 -10.16 0.96 -8.16
N HIS A 69 -10.51 2.05 -7.48
CA HIS A 69 -11.01 2.02 -6.11
C HIS A 69 -12.06 3.10 -5.86
N ARG A 70 -13.01 2.79 -4.98
CA ARG A 70 -14.09 3.71 -4.58
C ARG A 70 -13.83 4.28 -3.18
N PHE A 71 -13.99 5.60 -3.06
CA PHE A 71 -13.90 6.34 -1.80
C PHE A 71 -15.12 7.23 -1.65
N ASP A 72 -15.56 7.43 -0.41
CA ASP A 72 -16.63 8.36 -0.07
C ASP A 72 -16.16 9.81 -0.22
N GLU A 73 -14.90 10.09 0.14
CA GLU A 73 -14.29 11.40 0.00
C GLU A 73 -12.84 11.31 -0.45
N SER A 74 -12.35 12.40 -1.06
CA SER A 74 -10.96 12.50 -1.51
C SER A 74 -10.42 13.90 -1.32
N TYR A 75 -9.22 13.97 -0.78
CA TYR A 75 -8.55 15.21 -0.42
C TYR A 75 -7.16 15.27 -1.03
N GLY A 76 -6.78 16.48 -1.45
CA GLY A 76 -5.37 16.79 -1.65
C GLY A 76 -4.68 16.92 -0.29
N ALA A 77 -3.52 16.31 -0.15
CA ALA A 77 -2.68 16.43 1.04
C ALA A 77 -1.21 16.57 0.63
N THR A 78 -0.40 17.09 1.56
CA THR A 78 1.06 16.97 1.46
C THR A 78 1.48 15.76 2.26
N ILE A 79 2.08 14.76 1.62
CA ILE A 79 2.46 13.47 2.24
C ILE A 79 3.98 13.32 2.14
N SER A 80 4.66 13.42 3.29
CA SER A 80 6.08 13.14 3.42
C SER A 80 6.29 11.74 4.00
N LEU A 81 6.87 10.84 3.21
CA LEU A 81 7.31 9.54 3.67
C LEU A 81 8.83 9.56 3.89
N ARG A 82 9.27 9.22 5.10
CA ARG A 82 10.68 9.13 5.47
C ARG A 82 10.99 7.76 6.05
N ARG A 83 12.21 7.30 5.82
CA ARG A 83 12.77 6.10 6.44
C ARG A 83 14.02 6.50 7.21
N PRO A 84 13.87 6.90 8.50
CA PRO A 84 15.01 7.30 9.33
C PRO A 84 16.06 6.20 9.42
N ASP A 85 15.60 4.94 9.40
CA ASP A 85 16.42 3.75 9.27
C ASP A 85 15.65 2.67 8.48
N PRO A 86 16.28 1.55 8.07
CA PRO A 86 15.64 0.53 7.26
C PRO A 86 14.38 -0.09 7.90
N MET A 87 14.30 -0.13 9.22
CA MET A 87 13.24 -0.74 10.01
C MET A 87 12.24 0.28 10.58
N CYS A 88 12.33 1.56 10.20
CA CYS A 88 11.37 2.57 10.61
C CYS A 88 10.74 3.26 9.39
N LEU A 89 9.43 3.46 9.46
CA LEU A 89 8.68 4.26 8.50
C LEU A 89 8.01 5.41 9.24
N HIS A 90 8.32 6.62 8.84
CA HIS A 90 7.69 7.82 9.37
C HIS A 90 6.93 8.51 8.24
N LEU A 91 5.62 8.63 8.39
CA LEU A 91 4.75 9.33 7.46
C LEU A 91 4.17 10.56 8.16
N VAL A 92 4.27 11.70 7.49
CA VAL A 92 3.62 12.94 7.90
C VAL A 92 2.66 13.34 6.78
N MET A 93 1.39 13.49 7.11
CA MET A 93 0.34 13.90 6.20
C MET A 93 -0.29 15.20 6.70
N GLN A 94 -0.22 16.24 5.88
CA GLN A 94 -0.79 17.54 6.20
C GLN A 94 -2.01 17.81 5.31
N GLY A 95 -3.16 18.03 5.94
CA GLY A 95 -4.38 18.46 5.26
C GLY A 95 -4.46 19.97 5.07
N SER A 96 -5.54 20.46 4.46
CA SER A 96 -5.77 21.89 4.19
C SER A 96 -6.07 22.75 5.42
N ALA A 97 -6.41 22.14 6.56
CA ALA A 97 -6.90 22.82 7.76
C ALA A 97 -5.86 22.94 8.89
N ALA A 98 -4.56 22.96 8.57
CA ALA A 98 -3.43 22.93 9.52
C ALA A 98 -3.32 21.67 10.41
N THR A 99 -4.30 20.76 10.36
CA THR A 99 -4.21 19.44 10.99
C THR A 99 -3.15 18.57 10.32
N THR A 100 -2.26 18.00 11.15
CA THR A 100 -1.20 17.10 10.71
C THR A 100 -1.43 15.71 11.32
N ILE A 101 -1.40 14.68 10.48
CA ILE A 101 -1.42 13.29 10.89
C ILE A 101 -0.01 12.73 10.76
N GLU A 102 0.54 12.27 11.86
CA GLU A 102 1.84 11.60 11.89
C GLU A 102 1.65 10.12 12.17
N ILE A 103 2.22 9.26 11.34
CA ILE A 103 2.20 7.80 11.50
C ILE A 103 3.64 7.31 11.60
N ASN A 104 3.95 6.66 12.71
CA ASN A 104 5.25 6.05 12.97
C ASN A 104 5.08 4.54 13.02
N LEU A 105 5.77 3.81 12.14
CA LEU A 105 5.74 2.35 12.11
C LEU A 105 7.14 1.80 12.36
N ARG A 106 7.22 0.84 13.28
CA ARG A 106 8.40 -0.01 13.43
C ARG A 106 8.19 -1.28 12.64
N LEU A 107 9.10 -1.55 11.73
CA LEU A 107 9.11 -2.69 10.84
C LEU A 107 10.07 -3.76 11.39
N GLY A 108 9.84 -5.00 10.97
CA GLY A 108 10.74 -6.09 11.30
C GLY A 108 10.71 -7.17 10.24
N ARG A 109 11.89 -7.74 9.99
CA ARG A 109 12.03 -8.94 9.18
C ARG A 109 11.87 -10.17 10.05
N THR A 110 11.18 -11.18 9.54
CA THR A 110 11.15 -12.52 10.14
C THR A 110 11.70 -13.52 9.14
N LEU A 111 12.03 -14.73 9.59
CA LEU A 111 12.40 -15.81 8.67
C LEU A 111 11.34 -15.98 7.57
N LEU A 112 10.08 -15.87 7.96
CA LEU A 112 8.94 -15.99 7.07
C LEU A 112 8.86 -14.86 6.03
N THR A 113 9.09 -13.60 6.42
CA THR A 113 9.09 -12.50 5.42
C THR A 113 10.26 -12.59 4.45
N ARG A 114 11.41 -13.12 4.89
CA ARG A 114 12.57 -13.38 4.02
C ARG A 114 12.27 -14.49 3.01
N VAL A 115 11.62 -15.58 3.44
CA VAL A 115 11.19 -16.66 2.54
C VAL A 115 10.22 -16.11 1.51
N LEU A 116 9.23 -15.30 1.90
CA LEU A 116 8.32 -14.67 0.94
C LEU A 116 9.03 -13.80 -0.09
N ALA A 117 9.91 -12.90 0.35
CA ALA A 117 10.62 -12.02 -0.57
C ALA A 117 11.47 -12.84 -1.55
N ALA A 118 12.13 -13.91 -1.08
CA ALA A 118 12.87 -14.82 -1.94
C ALA A 118 11.97 -15.56 -2.93
N SER A 119 10.82 -16.07 -2.48
CA SER A 119 9.84 -16.75 -3.35
C SER A 119 9.27 -15.82 -4.40
N ALA A 120 8.92 -14.58 -4.04
CA ALA A 120 8.40 -13.59 -4.96
C ALA A 120 9.43 -13.23 -6.06
N ARG A 121 10.70 -13.07 -5.69
CA ARG A 121 11.79 -12.80 -6.64
C ARG A 121 12.10 -13.97 -7.57
N ALA A 122 11.99 -15.19 -7.07
CA ALA A 122 12.30 -16.39 -7.83
C ALA A 122 11.15 -16.84 -8.76
N MET A 123 9.95 -16.29 -8.57
CA MET A 123 8.76 -16.70 -9.32
C MET A 123 8.71 -15.98 -10.66
N PRO A 124 8.73 -16.70 -11.80
CA PRO A 124 8.55 -16.08 -13.10
C PRO A 124 7.17 -15.40 -13.17
N LEU A 125 7.12 -14.18 -13.72
CA LEU A 125 5.88 -13.41 -13.84
C LEU A 125 4.77 -14.21 -14.54
N ALA A 126 5.13 -15.01 -15.56
CA ALA A 126 4.23 -15.89 -16.29
C ALA A 126 3.62 -17.04 -15.46
N TRP A 127 4.16 -17.32 -14.28
CA TRP A 127 3.63 -18.29 -13.34
C TRP A 127 2.79 -17.61 -12.27
N ALA A 128 3.20 -16.42 -11.82
CA ALA A 128 2.44 -15.62 -10.87
C ALA A 128 1.02 -15.30 -11.36
N THR A 129 0.84 -15.14 -12.69
CA THR A 129 -0.46 -14.88 -13.30
C THR A 129 -1.32 -16.11 -13.54
N LYS A 130 -0.87 -17.31 -13.21
CA LYS A 130 -1.68 -18.53 -13.32
C LYS A 130 -2.53 -18.69 -12.06
N ASP A 131 -3.84 -18.89 -12.24
CA ASP A 131 -4.84 -19.05 -11.18
C ASP A 131 -4.39 -19.85 -9.94
N PRO A 132 -3.84 -21.08 -10.04
CA PRO A 132 -3.46 -21.84 -8.85
C PRO A 132 -2.33 -21.19 -8.05
N VAL A 133 -1.42 -20.49 -8.72
CA VAL A 133 -0.30 -19.79 -8.09
C VAL A 133 -0.78 -18.48 -7.47
N ALA A 134 -1.64 -17.74 -8.19
CA ALA A 134 -2.29 -16.55 -7.69
C ALA A 134 -3.09 -16.85 -6.40
N HIS A 135 -3.88 -17.93 -6.39
CA HIS A 135 -4.61 -18.38 -5.19
C HIS A 135 -3.71 -18.78 -4.03
N ALA A 136 -2.56 -19.42 -4.30
CA ALA A 136 -1.61 -19.78 -3.25
C ALA A 136 -0.94 -18.54 -2.63
N LEU A 137 -0.60 -17.54 -3.46
CA LEU A 137 -0.07 -16.25 -3.02
C LEU A 137 -1.12 -15.44 -2.25
N ASP A 138 -2.37 -15.45 -2.69
CA ASP A 138 -3.50 -14.85 -1.98
C ASP A 138 -3.75 -15.53 -0.64
N ALA A 139 -3.68 -16.86 -0.58
CA ALA A 139 -3.83 -17.62 0.66
C ALA A 139 -2.67 -17.35 1.63
N LEU A 140 -1.43 -17.30 1.14
CA LEU A 140 -0.27 -16.90 1.91
C LEU A 140 -0.45 -15.49 2.46
N THR A 141 -0.75 -14.52 1.60
CA THR A 141 -1.02 -13.12 1.95
C THR A 141 -2.16 -13.03 2.97
N SER A 142 -3.25 -13.77 2.77
CA SER A 142 -4.38 -13.91 3.69
C SER A 142 -3.97 -14.52 5.04
N MET A 143 -3.02 -15.45 5.09
CA MET A 143 -2.45 -15.97 6.35
C MET A 143 -1.59 -14.94 7.09
N PHE A 144 -0.80 -14.12 6.37
CA PHE A 144 -0.09 -12.97 6.97
C PHE A 144 -1.06 -11.96 7.57
N ILE A 145 -2.12 -11.70 6.81
CA ILE A 145 -3.23 -10.82 7.13
C ILE A 145 -4.04 -11.35 8.34
N ALA A 146 -4.28 -12.67 8.44
CA ALA A 146 -4.97 -13.31 9.56
C ALA A 146 -4.14 -13.30 10.86
N LYS A 147 -2.82 -13.50 10.78
CA LYS A 147 -1.92 -13.32 11.93
C LYS A 147 -1.74 -11.84 12.34
N GLY A 148 -2.01 -10.91 11.42
CA GLY A 148 -1.93 -9.46 11.63
C GLY A 148 -3.26 -8.74 11.88
N LYS A 149 -4.40 -9.47 11.99
CA LYS A 149 -5.77 -8.92 12.13
C LYS A 149 -6.19 -7.91 11.05
N VAL A 150 -6.03 -8.25 9.77
CA VAL A 150 -6.51 -7.43 8.66
C VAL A 150 -7.33 -8.29 7.70
N LYS A 151 -8.06 -7.71 6.74
CA LYS A 151 -8.60 -8.39 5.56
C LYS A 151 -8.14 -7.62 4.33
N VAL A 152 -7.49 -8.27 3.36
CA VAL A 152 -7.30 -7.69 2.03
C VAL A 152 -8.04 -8.60 1.06
N ALA A 153 -9.13 -8.10 0.50
CA ALA A 153 -9.76 -8.63 -0.69
C ALA A 153 -9.94 -7.44 -1.62
N GLY A 154 -9.37 -7.50 -2.81
CA GLY A 154 -9.52 -6.45 -3.81
C GLY A 154 -9.43 -7.05 -5.20
N LYS A 155 -10.52 -6.94 -5.95
CA LYS A 155 -10.52 -7.06 -7.40
C LYS A 155 -10.42 -5.64 -7.98
N THR A 156 -9.75 -5.49 -9.12
CA THR A 156 -9.81 -4.25 -9.91
C THR A 156 -11.24 -4.06 -10.48
N GLU A 157 -11.57 -2.89 -11.01
CA GLU A 157 -12.87 -2.68 -11.71
C GLU A 157 -13.04 -3.61 -12.94
N THR A 158 -11.95 -4.17 -13.47
CA THR A 158 -11.98 -5.14 -14.57
C THR A 158 -12.11 -6.59 -14.10
N GLU A 159 -12.30 -6.84 -12.80
CA GLU A 159 -12.22 -8.16 -12.15
C GLU A 159 -10.86 -8.87 -12.27
N GLU A 160 -9.86 -8.21 -12.85
CA GLU A 160 -8.53 -8.75 -13.06
C GLU A 160 -7.70 -8.69 -11.77
N PRO A 161 -6.83 -9.68 -11.53
CA PRO A 161 -5.96 -9.68 -10.36
C PRO A 161 -4.95 -8.53 -10.45
N TYR A 162 -4.75 -7.82 -9.33
CA TYR A 162 -3.66 -6.85 -9.20
C TYR A 162 -2.37 -7.59 -8.86
N PHE A 163 -1.37 -7.52 -9.74
CA PHE A 163 -0.06 -8.11 -9.51
C PHE A 163 0.93 -7.04 -9.04
N ALA A 164 1.42 -7.19 -7.80
CA ALA A 164 2.72 -6.61 -7.47
C ALA A 164 3.76 -7.33 -8.34
N GLY A 165 4.57 -6.57 -9.10
CA GLY A 165 5.64 -7.12 -9.92
C GLY A 165 6.78 -7.68 -9.07
N ASP A 166 8.00 -7.22 -9.30
CA ASP A 166 9.14 -7.64 -8.48
C ASP A 166 9.03 -7.11 -7.05
N ILE A 167 9.02 -8.03 -6.07
CA ILE A 167 8.99 -7.69 -4.64
C ILE A 167 10.42 -7.71 -4.10
N ASP A 168 10.95 -6.54 -3.78
CA ASP A 168 12.29 -6.41 -3.20
C ASP A 168 12.36 -6.84 -1.74
N ASP A 169 11.38 -6.50 -0.92
CA ASP A 169 11.39 -6.86 0.49
C ASP A 169 9.97 -6.96 1.03
N VAL A 170 9.80 -7.80 2.05
CA VAL A 170 8.56 -7.91 2.81
C VAL A 170 8.92 -7.71 4.28
N MET A 171 8.22 -6.80 4.93
CA MET A 171 8.42 -6.49 6.34
C MET A 171 7.10 -6.54 7.08
N LEU A 172 7.15 -6.94 8.35
CA LEU A 172 6.01 -6.92 9.26
C LEU A 172 6.03 -5.63 10.07
N VAL A 173 4.87 -4.99 10.22
CA VAL A 173 4.69 -3.95 11.23
C VAL A 173 4.74 -4.64 12.61
N LYS A 174 5.72 -4.27 13.42
CA LYS A 174 5.93 -4.76 14.79
C LYS A 174 5.26 -3.88 15.81
N ASP A 175 5.23 -2.58 15.54
CA ASP A 175 4.62 -1.56 16.36
C ASP A 175 4.23 -0.38 15.47
N GLY A 176 3.23 0.39 15.88
CA GLY A 176 2.75 1.52 15.13
C GLY A 176 1.96 2.51 15.98
N SER A 177 2.17 3.79 15.75
CA SER A 177 1.38 4.87 16.35
C SER A 177 0.92 5.84 15.28
N ALA A 178 -0.23 6.46 15.54
CA ALA A 178 -0.75 7.56 14.75
C ALA A 178 -1.18 8.67 15.70
N SER A 179 -0.78 9.91 15.43
CA SER A 179 -1.15 11.10 16.20
C SER A 179 -1.70 12.17 15.30
N VAL A 180 -2.63 12.95 15.83
CA VAL A 180 -3.20 14.14 15.19
C VAL A 180 -2.70 15.35 15.96
N ASN A 181 -2.03 16.26 15.26
CA ASN A 181 -1.50 17.52 15.79
C ASN A 181 -2.22 18.70 15.12
#